data_AF-A0A6J3IUN3-F1
#
_entry.id   AF-A0A6J3IUN3-F1
#
_cell.length_a   1.000
_cell.length_b   1.000
_cell.length_c   1.000
_cell.angle_alpha   90.00
_cell.angle_beta   90.00
_cell.angle_gamma   90.00
#
_symmetry.space_group_name_H-M   'P 1'
#
loop_
_entity.id
_entity.type
_entity.pdbx_description
1 polymer ?
#
loop_
_entity_poly.entity_id
_entity_poly.type
_entity_poly.pdbx_seq_one_letter_code
_entity_poly.pdbx_strand_id
1 'polypeptide(L)'
;MNDVRRAFLGPFAHKEGPMHQWVSYQGRVPYPRPGMCPSKTFGTFSSTKDFPDDVIHFARNHPLMYNSVLPIGGRPLFLQVGANYTFTQIAADRVAAADGHYDVLFIGTDAGTVLKVISVPKGSRPSAEGLLLEELHVFEDSSAVTSMQISSKRHQLYVASRRAVAQIALHRCTAHGRACAECCLARDPYCAWDGVACTRFQPSTKRRFRRQDVRNGNPSTLCSGDFSRPALLEHKVFGVEGSSAFLECEPRSLQAHVEWTFQRAGVTAHTQVLAEERTERTARGLLLRRLRRRDSGVYLCAAVEQGFSQPLRRLSLHVLSATQAERLARAEEAAPAAPPGPKLWYRDFLQLVEPGGGGSANSLRMCRPQLAQHSLPPESRRNKGRNRRTHAPEPRAERGPRSATHW
;
A
#
# COMPACT_ATOMS: atom_id res chain seq x y z
N MET A 1 -11.77 23.45 -5.94
CA MET A 1 -12.28 24.19 -7.12
C MET A 1 -12.48 25.68 -6.91
N ASN A 2 -12.76 26.16 -5.68
CA ASN A 2 -12.96 27.61 -5.45
C ASN A 2 -11.73 28.46 -5.79
N ASP A 3 -10.51 27.98 -5.50
CA ASP A 3 -9.29 28.74 -5.81
C ASP A 3 -9.02 28.84 -7.31
N VAL A 4 -9.32 27.76 -8.06
CA VAL A 4 -9.29 27.76 -9.54
C VAL A 4 -10.28 28.80 -10.08
N ARG A 5 -11.51 28.80 -9.58
CA ARG A 5 -12.51 29.81 -9.96
C ARG A 5 -12.04 31.23 -9.63
N ARG A 6 -11.43 31.43 -8.45
CA ARG A 6 -10.90 32.72 -8.03
C ARG A 6 -9.79 33.21 -8.97
N ALA A 7 -8.92 32.31 -9.44
CA ALA A 7 -7.90 32.65 -10.43
C ALA A 7 -8.53 33.07 -11.77
N PHE A 8 -9.53 32.34 -12.27
CA PHE A 8 -10.28 32.73 -13.48
C PHE A 8 -11.09 34.02 -13.31
N LEU A 9 -11.44 34.39 -12.08
CA LEU A 9 -12.05 35.67 -11.73
C LEU A 9 -11.02 36.77 -11.40
N GLY A 10 -9.72 36.48 -11.41
CA GLY A 10 -8.63 37.42 -11.14
C GLY A 10 -8.20 38.24 -12.35
N PRO A 11 -7.15 39.05 -12.27
CA PRO A 11 -6.65 39.81 -13.42
C PRO A 11 -6.06 38.90 -14.50
N PHE A 12 -6.17 39.33 -15.76
CA PHE A 12 -5.48 38.71 -16.89
C PHE A 12 -4.00 39.08 -16.86
N ALA A 13 -3.15 38.19 -17.38
CA ALA A 13 -1.75 38.49 -17.63
C ALA A 13 -1.59 39.11 -19.03
N HIS A 14 -0.70 40.09 -19.15
CA HIS A 14 -0.46 40.83 -20.39
C HIS A 14 1.04 41.05 -20.59
N LYS A 15 1.50 41.05 -21.85
CA LYS A 15 2.92 41.08 -22.21
C LYS A 15 3.32 42.27 -23.11
N GLU A 16 2.40 43.14 -23.53
CA GLU A 16 2.67 44.17 -24.57
C GLU A 16 3.38 45.44 -24.03
N GLY A 17 4.07 45.33 -22.89
CA GLY A 17 4.92 46.42 -22.37
C GLY A 17 6.30 46.46 -23.07
N PRO A 18 7.05 47.58 -22.95
CA PRO A 18 8.37 47.74 -23.58
C PRO A 18 9.35 46.60 -23.25
N MET A 19 9.27 46.08 -22.03
CA MET A 19 10.13 45.01 -21.53
C MET A 19 9.67 43.60 -21.93
N HIS A 20 8.52 43.45 -22.61
CA HIS A 20 7.94 42.15 -22.98
C HIS A 20 7.80 41.18 -21.80
N GLN A 21 7.44 41.70 -20.62
CA GLN A 21 7.27 40.93 -19.39
C GLN A 21 5.79 40.68 -19.10
N TRP A 22 5.49 39.51 -18.53
CA TRP A 22 4.14 39.21 -18.06
C TRP A 22 3.82 40.03 -16.82
N VAL A 23 2.84 40.92 -16.94
CA VAL A 23 2.35 41.76 -15.85
C VAL A 23 0.83 41.63 -15.72
N SER A 24 0.30 42.04 -14.57
CA SER A 24 -1.15 42.11 -14.38
C SER A 24 -1.74 43.19 -15.29
N TYR A 25 -2.71 42.82 -16.12
CA TYR A 25 -3.45 43.75 -16.97
C TYR A 25 -4.27 44.73 -16.11
N GLN A 26 -4.00 46.04 -16.28
CA GLN A 26 -4.66 47.13 -15.53
C GLN A 26 -5.73 47.87 -16.36
N GLY A 27 -5.87 47.53 -17.64
CA GLY A 27 -6.82 48.18 -18.53
C GLY A 27 -8.26 47.71 -18.30
N ARG A 28 -9.18 48.24 -19.12
CA ARG A 28 -10.59 47.85 -19.07
C ARG A 28 -10.78 46.45 -19.64
N VAL A 29 -11.38 45.56 -18.86
CA VAL A 29 -11.83 44.24 -19.34
C VAL A 29 -13.22 44.41 -19.99
N PRO A 30 -13.43 43.92 -21.23
CA PRO A 30 -14.71 44.06 -21.92
C PRO A 30 -15.81 43.19 -21.30
N TYR A 31 -17.07 43.46 -21.67
CA TYR A 31 -18.26 42.74 -21.17
C TYR A 31 -18.98 42.01 -22.33
N PRO A 32 -19.40 40.73 -22.16
CA PRO A 32 -19.24 39.92 -20.96
C PRO A 32 -17.78 39.55 -20.77
N ARG A 33 -17.40 39.27 -19.53
CA ARG A 33 -16.00 39.04 -19.21
C ARG A 33 -15.44 37.86 -20.03
N PRO A 34 -14.29 38.03 -20.72
CA PRO A 34 -13.63 36.97 -21.47
C PRO A 34 -13.49 35.67 -20.65
N GLY A 35 -13.88 34.55 -21.25
CA GLY A 35 -13.89 33.22 -20.60
C GLY A 35 -15.15 32.87 -19.82
N MET A 36 -16.13 33.78 -19.68
CA MET A 36 -17.42 33.44 -19.10
C MET A 36 -18.28 32.60 -20.05
N CYS A 37 -19.00 31.63 -19.48
CA CYS A 37 -19.99 30.84 -20.21
C CYS A 37 -21.28 31.66 -20.42
N PRO A 38 -21.89 31.63 -21.62
CA PRO A 38 -23.20 32.23 -21.86
C PRO A 38 -24.27 31.65 -20.92
N SER A 39 -25.25 32.46 -20.52
CA SER A 39 -26.33 32.04 -19.64
C SER A 39 -27.64 32.66 -20.10
N LYS A 40 -28.62 31.81 -20.44
CA LYS A 40 -29.97 32.25 -20.86
C LYS A 40 -30.81 32.79 -19.71
N THR A 41 -30.47 32.44 -18.47
CA THR A 41 -31.29 32.73 -17.28
C THR A 41 -30.95 34.08 -16.63
N PHE A 42 -29.69 34.48 -16.70
CA PHE A 42 -29.18 35.69 -16.02
C PHE A 42 -28.22 36.51 -16.88
N GLY A 43 -28.03 36.15 -18.15
CA GLY A 43 -27.10 36.78 -19.08
C GLY A 43 -27.79 37.37 -20.30
N THR A 44 -27.14 38.35 -20.91
CA THR A 44 -27.60 39.01 -22.15
C THR A 44 -27.34 38.17 -23.41
N PHE A 45 -26.49 37.16 -23.31
CA PHE A 45 -26.02 36.36 -24.45
C PHE A 45 -26.41 34.89 -24.30
N SER A 46 -26.95 34.33 -25.37
CA SER A 46 -27.47 32.96 -25.40
C SER A 46 -26.42 31.94 -25.87
N SER A 47 -25.42 32.40 -26.61
CA SER A 47 -24.34 31.64 -27.23
C SER A 47 -23.06 32.46 -27.24
N THR A 48 -21.90 31.80 -27.31
CA THR A 48 -20.59 32.47 -27.47
C THR A 48 -20.45 33.15 -28.84
N LYS A 49 -21.29 32.77 -29.82
CA LYS A 49 -21.38 33.45 -31.13
C LYS A 49 -21.95 34.86 -31.04
N ASP A 50 -22.71 35.14 -29.99
CA ASP A 50 -23.37 36.42 -29.77
C ASP A 50 -22.44 37.42 -29.05
N PHE A 51 -21.24 36.99 -28.65
CA PHE A 51 -20.30 37.84 -27.94
C PHE A 51 -19.72 38.92 -28.86
N PRO A 52 -19.59 40.17 -28.36
CA PRO A 52 -18.93 41.25 -29.09
C PRO A 52 -17.50 40.91 -29.53
N ASP A 53 -17.08 41.45 -30.68
CA ASP A 53 -15.75 41.20 -31.24
C ASP A 53 -14.60 41.64 -30.32
N ASP A 54 -14.78 42.71 -29.53
CA ASP A 54 -13.78 43.18 -28.57
C ASP A 54 -13.53 42.16 -27.46
N VAL A 55 -14.56 41.45 -27.01
CA VAL A 55 -14.46 40.34 -26.04
C VAL A 55 -13.68 39.16 -26.64
N ILE A 56 -13.98 38.80 -27.90
CA ILE A 56 -13.30 37.72 -28.61
C ILE A 56 -11.83 38.07 -28.86
N HIS A 57 -11.56 39.30 -29.32
CA HIS A 57 -10.22 39.81 -29.55
C HIS A 57 -9.40 39.85 -28.25
N PHE A 58 -10.00 40.36 -27.17
CA PHE A 58 -9.36 40.38 -25.86
C PHE A 58 -8.99 38.97 -25.38
N ALA A 59 -9.93 38.02 -25.44
CA ALA A 59 -9.70 36.64 -25.02
C ALA A 59 -8.54 35.98 -25.79
N ARG A 60 -8.43 36.30 -27.08
CA ARG A 60 -7.38 35.77 -27.96
C ARG A 60 -6.00 36.32 -27.60
N ASN A 61 -5.92 37.59 -27.20
CA ASN A 61 -4.65 38.25 -26.84
C ASN A 61 -4.28 38.08 -25.35
N HIS A 62 -5.23 37.70 -24.49
CA HIS A 62 -5.04 37.53 -23.04
C HIS A 62 -5.51 36.15 -22.53
N PRO A 63 -4.91 35.04 -22.99
CA PRO A 63 -5.35 33.70 -22.60
C PRO A 63 -4.92 33.30 -21.17
N LEU A 64 -3.94 33.98 -20.57
CA LEU A 64 -3.35 33.61 -19.29
C LEU A 64 -3.92 34.47 -18.15
N MET A 65 -4.24 33.84 -17.02
CA MET A 65 -4.57 34.55 -15.78
C MET A 65 -3.29 34.91 -15.02
N TYR A 66 -3.23 36.08 -14.40
CA TYR A 66 -2.04 36.54 -13.67
C TYR A 66 -1.87 35.82 -12.31
N ASN A 67 -2.97 35.55 -11.61
CA ASN A 67 -2.92 34.89 -10.31
C ASN A 67 -2.71 33.37 -10.45
N SER A 68 -1.71 32.83 -9.75
CA SER A 68 -1.47 31.39 -9.67
C SER A 68 -2.52 30.67 -8.81
N VAL A 69 -2.87 29.43 -9.19
CA VAL A 69 -3.65 28.53 -8.34
C VAL A 69 -2.69 27.80 -7.39
N LEU A 70 -2.82 28.07 -6.10
CA LEU A 70 -2.02 27.43 -5.06
C LEU A 70 -2.69 26.14 -4.55
N PRO A 71 -1.91 25.13 -4.12
CA PRO A 71 -2.46 23.95 -3.46
C PRO A 71 -3.08 24.30 -2.10
N ILE A 72 -3.98 23.44 -1.62
CA ILE A 72 -4.58 23.58 -0.28
C ILE A 72 -3.46 23.56 0.77
N GLY A 73 -3.42 24.58 1.63
CA GLY A 73 -2.36 24.74 2.64
C GLY A 73 -1.04 25.30 2.09
N GLY A 74 -1.00 25.72 0.82
CA GLY A 74 0.15 26.41 0.22
C GLY A 74 1.39 25.55 -0.02
N ARG A 75 1.27 24.22 0.14
CA ARG A 75 2.38 23.27 -0.03
C ARG A 75 1.90 21.93 -0.61
N PRO A 76 2.79 21.12 -1.19
CA PRO A 76 2.46 19.76 -1.62
C PRO A 76 2.02 18.88 -0.43
N LEU A 77 1.10 17.94 -0.69
CA LEU A 77 0.62 17.00 0.34
C LEU A 77 1.67 15.94 0.69
N PHE A 78 2.39 15.44 -0.31
CA PHE A 78 3.41 14.41 -0.17
C PHE A 78 4.60 14.74 -1.07
N LEU A 79 5.81 14.55 -0.54
CA LEU A 79 7.07 14.76 -1.22
C LEU A 79 7.97 13.57 -0.94
N GLN A 80 8.53 12.98 -1.99
CA GLN A 80 9.53 11.92 -1.89
C GLN A 80 10.80 12.41 -2.58
N VAL A 81 11.91 12.42 -1.84
CA VAL A 81 13.22 12.90 -2.32
C VAL A 81 14.23 11.76 -2.20
N GLY A 82 15.13 11.63 -3.18
CA GLY A 82 16.16 10.60 -3.17
C GLY A 82 15.69 9.19 -3.54
N ALA A 83 14.45 9.05 -4.04
CA ALA A 83 14.00 7.82 -4.67
C ALA A 83 14.62 7.68 -6.07
N ASN A 84 14.88 6.44 -6.49
CA ASN A 84 15.39 6.09 -7.82
C ASN A 84 14.30 6.00 -8.89
N TYR A 85 13.14 6.62 -8.64
CA TYR A 85 11.98 6.61 -9.51
C TYR A 85 11.28 7.98 -9.51
N THR A 86 10.49 8.23 -10.54
CA THR A 86 9.62 9.42 -10.67
C THR A 86 8.15 9.01 -10.62
N PHE A 87 7.29 9.91 -10.13
CA PHE A 87 5.84 9.68 -10.13
C PHE A 87 5.26 9.90 -11.53
N THR A 88 4.43 8.98 -11.99
CA THR A 88 3.85 9.00 -13.34
C THR A 88 2.34 9.16 -13.35
N GLN A 89 1.65 8.55 -12.39
CA GLN A 89 0.18 8.48 -12.35
C GLN A 89 -0.33 8.62 -10.91
N ILE A 90 -1.55 9.11 -10.76
CA ILE A 90 -2.21 9.22 -9.46
C ILE A 90 -3.70 8.84 -9.57
N ALA A 91 -4.17 8.06 -8.61
CA ALA A 91 -5.59 7.82 -8.37
C ALA A 91 -5.89 8.08 -6.90
N ALA A 92 -7.07 8.60 -6.58
CA ALA A 92 -7.48 8.89 -5.21
C ALA A 92 -8.78 8.17 -4.87
N ASP A 93 -8.90 7.69 -3.64
CA ASP A 93 -10.16 7.21 -3.04
C ASP A 93 -10.47 7.98 -1.78
N ARG A 94 -11.76 8.12 -1.47
CA ARG A 94 -12.20 8.65 -0.18
C ARG A 94 -12.83 7.54 0.65
N VAL A 95 -12.19 7.20 1.76
CA VAL A 95 -12.46 5.99 2.53
C VAL A 95 -12.99 6.34 3.90
N ALA A 96 -14.08 5.70 4.31
CA ALA A 96 -14.57 5.79 5.68
C ALA A 96 -13.71 4.90 6.59
N ALA A 97 -13.32 5.43 7.74
CA ALA A 97 -12.60 4.78 8.83
C ALA A 97 -13.38 4.97 10.14
N ALA A 98 -12.88 4.40 11.24
CA ALA A 98 -13.52 4.47 12.55
C ALA A 98 -13.67 5.90 13.10
N ASP A 99 -12.72 6.79 12.78
CA ASP A 99 -12.61 8.15 13.29
C ASP A 99 -12.94 9.24 12.26
N GLY A 100 -13.25 8.87 11.01
CA GLY A 100 -13.63 9.84 9.99
C GLY A 100 -13.47 9.33 8.56
N HIS A 101 -13.22 10.27 7.64
CA HIS A 101 -12.93 9.95 6.25
C HIS A 101 -11.50 10.35 5.93
N TYR A 102 -10.83 9.52 5.14
CA TYR A 102 -9.46 9.74 4.68
C TYR A 102 -9.40 9.75 3.17
N ASP A 103 -8.58 10.65 2.63
CA ASP A 103 -8.19 10.61 1.22
C ASP A 103 -6.96 9.71 1.11
N VAL A 104 -7.10 8.65 0.31
CA VAL A 104 -6.04 7.68 0.02
C VAL A 104 -5.58 7.87 -1.41
N LEU A 105 -4.30 8.16 -1.58
CA LEU A 105 -3.64 8.32 -2.87
C LEU A 105 -2.91 7.04 -3.24
N PHE A 106 -3.12 6.58 -4.46
CA PHE A 106 -2.32 5.56 -5.12
C PHE A 106 -1.47 6.25 -6.18
N ILE A 107 -0.15 6.20 -6.03
CA ILE A 107 0.79 6.92 -6.90
C ILE A 107 1.65 5.89 -7.63
N GLY A 108 1.56 5.87 -8.95
CA GLY A 108 2.37 5.00 -9.80
C GLY A 108 3.71 5.63 -10.16
N THR A 109 4.71 4.79 -10.44
CA THR A 109 6.07 5.23 -10.78
C THR A 109 6.55 4.74 -12.14
N ASP A 110 7.64 5.32 -12.63
CA ASP A 110 8.37 4.85 -13.82
C ASP A 110 9.15 3.55 -13.60
N ALA A 111 9.28 3.08 -12.36
CA ALA A 111 9.91 1.81 -11.98
C ALA A 111 8.91 0.67 -11.72
N GLY A 112 7.64 0.84 -12.12
CA GLY A 112 6.61 -0.20 -11.96
C GLY A 112 6.16 -0.42 -10.51
N THR A 113 6.39 0.56 -9.63
CA THR A 113 5.90 0.54 -8.24
C THR A 113 4.63 1.39 -8.09
N VAL A 114 3.82 1.05 -7.09
CA VAL A 114 2.67 1.83 -6.66
C VAL A 114 2.79 2.11 -5.17
N LEU A 115 2.80 3.39 -4.82
CA LEU A 115 2.80 3.89 -3.45
C LEU A 115 1.36 4.10 -2.99
N LYS A 116 1.07 3.73 -1.75
CA LYS A 116 -0.18 4.03 -1.06
C LYS A 116 0.07 5.06 0.03
N VAL A 117 -0.45 6.26 -0.15
CA VAL A 117 -0.24 7.41 0.73
C VAL A 117 -1.59 7.88 1.27
N ILE A 118 -1.68 8.19 2.56
CA ILE A 118 -2.90 8.76 3.14
C ILE A 118 -2.70 10.21 3.56
N SER A 119 -3.76 11.01 3.43
CA SER A 119 -3.79 12.38 3.93
C SER A 119 -4.20 12.38 5.41
N VAL A 120 -3.25 12.62 6.32
CA VAL A 120 -3.51 12.66 7.76
C VAL A 120 -3.66 14.11 8.24
N PRO A 121 -4.78 14.49 8.89
CA PRO A 121 -4.93 15.82 9.47
C PRO A 121 -3.97 16.06 10.64
N LYS A 122 -3.12 17.08 10.55
CA LYS A 122 -2.15 17.43 11.60
C LYS A 122 -2.69 18.53 12.53
N GLY A 123 -3.15 18.13 13.72
CA GLY A 123 -3.59 19.06 14.76
C GLY A 123 -4.70 20.03 14.32
N SER A 124 -4.61 21.29 14.76
CA SER A 124 -5.54 22.39 14.42
C SER A 124 -5.16 23.16 13.14
N ARG A 125 -4.05 22.81 12.49
CA ARG A 125 -3.62 23.50 11.26
C ARG A 125 -4.39 22.95 10.06
N PRO A 126 -4.76 23.80 9.09
CA PRO A 126 -5.49 23.38 7.89
C PRO A 126 -4.66 22.51 6.91
N SER A 127 -3.42 22.16 7.25
CA SER A 127 -2.52 21.39 6.40
C SER A 127 -2.51 19.92 6.83
N ALA A 128 -3.05 19.05 5.98
CA ALA A 128 -2.80 17.61 6.08
C ALA A 128 -1.35 17.29 5.69
N GLU A 129 -0.89 16.12 6.11
CA GLU A 129 0.42 15.57 5.77
C GLU A 129 0.24 14.18 5.15
N GLY A 130 0.94 13.93 4.05
CA GLY A 130 0.95 12.63 3.39
C GLY A 130 1.78 11.62 4.20
N LEU A 131 1.17 10.50 4.56
CA LEU A 131 1.84 9.37 5.19
C LEU A 131 1.90 8.19 4.22
N LEU A 132 3.11 7.74 3.86
CA LEU A 132 3.33 6.54 3.06
C LEU A 132 3.06 5.29 3.92
N LEU A 133 2.10 4.47 3.49
CA LEU A 133 1.75 3.21 4.17
C LEU A 133 2.38 1.99 3.51
N GLU A 134 2.46 1.99 2.18
CA GLU A 134 2.88 0.83 1.41
C GLU A 134 3.55 1.27 0.11
N GLU A 135 4.61 0.56 -0.27
CA GLU A 135 5.20 0.61 -1.60
C GLU A 135 5.16 -0.80 -2.18
N LEU A 136 4.41 -0.98 -3.27
CA LEU A 136 4.20 -2.27 -3.90
C LEU A 136 4.86 -2.29 -5.28
N HIS A 137 5.77 -3.24 -5.49
CA HIS A 137 6.29 -3.54 -6.82
C HIS A 137 5.27 -4.36 -7.61
N VAL A 138 4.74 -3.79 -8.69
CA VAL A 138 3.60 -4.35 -9.44
C VAL A 138 4.04 -5.14 -10.66
N PHE A 139 5.08 -4.67 -11.36
CA PHE A 139 5.59 -5.30 -12.58
C PHE A 139 7.03 -5.76 -12.36
N GLU A 140 7.26 -7.08 -12.39
CA GLU A 140 8.58 -7.70 -12.15
C GLU A 140 9.70 -7.16 -13.05
N ASP A 141 9.35 -6.68 -14.24
CA ASP A 141 10.30 -6.10 -15.19
C ASP A 141 10.51 -4.59 -14.99
N SER A 142 10.02 -4.03 -13.88
CA SER A 142 10.06 -2.61 -13.52
C SER A 142 9.46 -1.70 -14.60
N SER A 143 8.49 -2.20 -15.38
CA SER A 143 7.84 -1.40 -16.42
C SER A 143 7.08 -0.20 -15.85
N ALA A 144 7.33 0.98 -16.41
CA ALA A 144 6.67 2.22 -16.01
C ALA A 144 5.12 2.11 -15.98
N VAL A 145 4.53 2.61 -14.91
CA VAL A 145 3.08 2.75 -14.79
C VAL A 145 2.61 3.86 -15.73
N THR A 146 1.76 3.50 -16.69
CA THR A 146 1.25 4.39 -17.74
C THR A 146 -0.21 4.79 -17.52
N SER A 147 -0.98 4.00 -16.78
CA SER A 147 -2.37 4.32 -16.44
C SER A 147 -2.77 3.63 -15.14
N MET A 148 -3.64 4.30 -14.38
CA MET A 148 -4.22 3.77 -13.15
C MET A 148 -5.71 4.10 -13.10
N GLN A 149 -6.53 3.12 -12.72
CA GLN A 149 -7.95 3.33 -12.49
C GLN A 149 -8.42 2.61 -11.23
N ILE A 150 -9.20 3.32 -10.43
CA ILE A 150 -9.77 2.80 -9.20
C ILE A 150 -11.22 2.36 -9.40
N SER A 151 -11.56 1.22 -8.81
CA SER A 151 -12.94 0.77 -8.64
C SER A 151 -13.23 0.61 -7.16
N SER A 152 -13.65 1.70 -6.50
CA SER A 152 -13.98 1.69 -5.06
C SER A 152 -15.09 0.69 -4.74
N LYS A 153 -16.04 0.43 -5.67
CA LYS A 153 -17.10 -0.58 -5.50
C LYS A 153 -16.59 -2.02 -5.52
N ARG A 154 -15.62 -2.32 -6.39
CA ARG A 154 -15.00 -3.67 -6.47
C ARG A 154 -13.84 -3.83 -5.50
N HIS A 155 -13.39 -2.72 -4.89
CA HIS A 155 -12.21 -2.64 -4.05
C HIS A 155 -10.92 -3.03 -4.79
N GLN A 156 -10.80 -2.60 -6.03
CA GLN A 156 -9.68 -2.93 -6.91
C GLN A 156 -9.07 -1.66 -7.52
N LEU A 157 -7.76 -1.71 -7.70
CA LEU A 157 -6.95 -0.79 -8.49
C LEU A 157 -6.44 -1.55 -9.71
N TYR A 158 -6.69 -0.99 -10.89
CA TYR A 158 -6.14 -1.48 -12.15
C TYR A 158 -4.95 -0.62 -12.53
N VAL A 159 -3.80 -1.25 -12.76
CA VAL A 159 -2.54 -0.58 -13.05
C VAL A 159 -2.04 -1.11 -14.39
N ALA A 160 -1.75 -0.22 -15.33
CA ALA A 160 -1.32 -0.61 -16.67
C ALA A 160 0.10 -0.10 -16.96
N SER A 161 0.91 -0.96 -17.57
CA SER A 161 2.15 -0.62 -18.24
C SER A 161 2.02 -0.87 -19.74
N ARG A 162 3.09 -0.63 -20.49
CA ARG A 162 3.14 -0.99 -21.93
C ARG A 162 3.04 -2.49 -22.18
N ARG A 163 3.31 -3.33 -21.18
CA ARG A 163 3.43 -4.79 -21.33
C ARG A 163 2.29 -5.56 -20.66
N ALA A 164 1.69 -5.01 -19.61
CA ALA A 164 0.72 -5.73 -18.81
C ALA A 164 -0.28 -4.82 -18.09
N VAL A 165 -1.37 -5.42 -17.63
CA VAL A 165 -2.32 -4.82 -16.71
C VAL A 165 -2.39 -5.68 -15.46
N ALA A 166 -2.17 -5.08 -14.30
CA ALA A 166 -2.28 -5.71 -13.00
C ALA A 166 -3.57 -5.27 -12.30
N GLN A 167 -4.17 -6.20 -11.56
CA GLN A 167 -5.29 -5.94 -10.67
C GLN A 167 -4.83 -6.13 -9.23
N ILE A 168 -4.97 -5.09 -8.41
CA ILE A 168 -4.49 -5.05 -7.03
C ILE A 168 -5.64 -4.65 -6.11
N ALA A 169 -5.83 -5.35 -5.01
CA ALA A 169 -6.82 -4.96 -4.00
C ALA A 169 -6.43 -3.62 -3.35
N LEU A 170 -7.41 -2.74 -3.11
CA LEU A 170 -7.15 -1.46 -2.42
C LEU A 170 -6.65 -1.63 -0.99
N HIS A 171 -6.81 -2.83 -0.43
CA HIS A 171 -6.39 -3.20 0.92
C HIS A 171 -5.74 -4.57 0.91
N ARG A 172 -4.69 -4.73 1.72
CA ARG A 172 -4.00 -5.99 1.93
C ARG A 172 -3.92 -6.31 3.41
N CYS A 173 -5.04 -6.16 4.13
CA CYS A 173 -5.11 -6.24 5.59
C CYS A 173 -4.44 -7.49 6.19
N THR A 174 -4.55 -8.63 5.52
CA THR A 174 -3.91 -9.89 5.93
C THR A 174 -2.38 -9.85 5.91
N ALA A 175 -1.78 -8.93 5.16
CA ALA A 175 -0.33 -8.73 5.11
C ALA A 175 0.20 -7.99 6.35
N HIS A 176 -0.64 -7.23 7.06
CA HIS A 176 -0.26 -6.47 8.25
C HIS A 176 -0.07 -7.33 9.49
N GLY A 177 -0.23 -8.66 9.40
CA GLY A 177 0.05 -9.58 10.50
C GLY A 177 -1.20 -10.14 11.17
N ARG A 178 -0.99 -10.75 12.34
CA ARG A 178 -2.01 -11.54 13.06
C ARG A 178 -2.25 -11.05 14.49
N ALA A 179 -1.63 -9.96 14.89
CA ALA A 179 -1.90 -9.33 16.18
C ALA A 179 -2.62 -7.99 15.99
N CYS A 180 -3.42 -7.61 16.99
CA CYS A 180 -4.11 -6.32 17.04
C CYS A 180 -3.13 -5.15 16.85
N ALA A 181 -1.97 -5.22 17.50
CA ALA A 181 -0.99 -4.15 17.44
C ALA A 181 -0.45 -3.91 16.02
N GLU A 182 -0.14 -4.99 15.29
CA GLU A 182 0.36 -4.89 13.92
C GLU A 182 -0.69 -4.29 12.97
N CYS A 183 -1.96 -4.64 13.16
CA CYS A 183 -3.07 -4.07 12.39
C CYS A 183 -3.27 -2.56 12.68
N CYS A 184 -3.13 -2.14 13.94
CA CYS A 184 -3.23 -0.74 14.33
C CYS A 184 -2.05 0.09 13.81
N LEU A 185 -0.83 -0.45 13.88
CA LEU A 185 0.39 0.22 13.38
C LEU A 185 0.38 0.41 11.87
N ALA A 186 -0.30 -0.46 11.12
CA ALA A 186 -0.44 -0.32 9.67
C ALA A 186 -1.16 0.96 9.24
N ARG A 187 -2.01 1.54 10.12
CA ARG A 187 -2.74 2.81 9.89
C ARG A 187 -3.55 2.85 8.58
N ASP A 188 -3.85 1.70 7.98
CA ASP A 188 -4.58 1.61 6.73
C ASP A 188 -6.07 1.85 6.98
N PRO A 189 -6.69 2.91 6.42
CA PRO A 189 -8.10 3.21 6.64
C PRO A 189 -9.03 2.11 6.12
N TYR A 190 -8.56 1.25 5.21
CA TYR A 190 -9.32 0.09 4.76
C TYR A 190 -9.25 -1.11 5.71
N CYS A 191 -8.42 -1.08 6.74
CA CYS A 191 -8.14 -2.23 7.60
C CYS A 191 -8.44 -1.95 9.08
N ALA A 192 -9.03 -2.91 9.76
CA ALA A 192 -9.30 -2.86 11.19
C ALA A 192 -9.15 -4.24 11.81
N TRP A 193 -8.79 -4.28 13.09
CA TRP A 193 -8.79 -5.52 13.86
C TRP A 193 -10.22 -5.86 14.28
N ASP A 194 -10.66 -7.09 14.01
CA ASP A 194 -12.03 -7.55 14.33
C ASP A 194 -12.14 -8.40 15.61
N GLY A 195 -11.04 -8.54 16.34
CA GLY A 195 -10.91 -9.41 17.51
C GLY A 195 -10.13 -10.70 17.23
N VAL A 196 -10.03 -11.11 15.96
CA VAL A 196 -9.38 -12.36 15.56
C VAL A 196 -8.27 -12.11 14.54
N ALA A 197 -8.50 -11.23 13.57
CA ALA A 197 -7.56 -10.95 12.50
C ALA A 197 -7.64 -9.49 12.04
N CYS A 198 -6.61 -9.05 11.30
CA CYS A 198 -6.65 -7.78 10.59
C CYS A 198 -7.48 -7.96 9.31
N THR A 199 -8.69 -7.43 9.32
CA THR A 199 -9.65 -7.59 8.21
C THR A 199 -10.07 -6.23 7.66
N ARG A 200 -10.85 -6.27 6.59
CA ARG A 200 -11.33 -5.07 5.93
C ARG A 200 -12.26 -4.29 6.87
N PHE A 201 -12.03 -2.98 6.99
CA PHE A 201 -12.95 -2.08 7.68
C PHE A 201 -14.33 -2.10 7.00
N GLN A 202 -15.34 -2.34 7.80
CA GLN A 202 -16.74 -2.24 7.43
C GLN A 202 -17.41 -1.28 8.41
N PRO A 203 -18.15 -0.27 7.94
CA PRO A 203 -18.98 0.55 8.81
C PRO A 203 -20.04 -0.34 9.49
N SER A 204 -20.07 -0.37 10.83
CA SER A 204 -21.11 -1.11 11.59
C SER A 204 -21.51 -0.35 12.83
N THR A 205 -22.78 -0.54 13.22
CA THR A 205 -23.35 -0.02 14.45
C THR A 205 -22.91 -0.81 15.70
N LYS A 206 -22.46 -2.07 15.55
CA LYS A 206 -22.00 -2.92 16.65
C LYS A 206 -20.48 -2.73 16.85
N ARG A 207 -20.12 -1.78 17.72
CA ARG A 207 -18.75 -1.29 17.95
C ARG A 207 -17.81 -2.22 18.74
N ARG A 208 -18.32 -3.29 19.37
CA ARG A 208 -17.64 -3.90 20.52
C ARG A 208 -16.32 -4.64 20.24
N PHE A 209 -15.92 -4.88 18.99
CA PHE A 209 -14.68 -5.62 18.68
C PHE A 209 -13.86 -5.06 17.53
N ARG A 210 -14.14 -3.82 17.07
CA ARG A 210 -13.40 -3.22 15.95
C ARG A 210 -12.44 -2.15 16.44
N ARG A 211 -11.16 -2.35 16.20
CA ARG A 211 -10.08 -1.46 16.62
C ARG A 211 -9.33 -0.96 15.39
N GLN A 212 -9.27 0.36 15.25
CA GLN A 212 -8.57 1.05 14.17
C GLN A 212 -8.16 2.43 14.67
N ASP A 213 -6.91 2.82 14.44
CA ASP A 213 -6.39 4.17 14.73
C ASP A 213 -5.53 4.64 13.56
N VAL A 214 -6.19 5.20 12.54
CA VAL A 214 -5.51 5.71 11.34
C VAL A 214 -4.68 6.96 11.69
N ARG A 215 -5.23 7.83 12.55
CA ARG A 215 -4.65 9.12 12.86
C ARG A 215 -3.36 9.04 13.69
N ASN A 216 -3.34 8.22 14.74
CA ASN A 216 -2.20 8.18 15.65
C ASN A 216 -1.44 6.85 15.59
N GLY A 217 -2.08 5.77 15.13
CA GLY A 217 -1.44 4.46 15.03
C GLY A 217 -0.98 3.88 16.37
N ASN A 218 -1.69 4.13 17.48
CA ASN A 218 -1.24 3.70 18.81
C ASN A 218 -1.93 2.40 19.28
N PRO A 219 -1.20 1.27 19.36
CA PRO A 219 -1.78 0.01 19.85
C PRO A 219 -2.12 0.00 21.33
N SER A 220 -1.46 0.82 22.15
CA SER A 220 -1.52 0.72 23.62
C SER A 220 -2.93 0.96 24.16
N THR A 221 -3.68 1.87 23.56
CA THR A 221 -5.04 2.22 24.01
C THR A 221 -6.08 1.24 23.47
N LEU A 222 -5.90 0.74 22.24
CA LEU A 222 -6.89 -0.07 21.56
C LEU A 222 -6.75 -1.57 21.79
N CYS A 223 -5.51 -2.06 21.91
CA CYS A 223 -5.22 -3.50 21.99
C CYS A 223 -4.98 -3.99 23.44
N SER A 224 -5.16 -3.12 24.44
CA SER A 224 -5.11 -3.50 25.85
C SER A 224 -6.23 -4.50 26.16
N GLY A 225 -5.86 -5.74 26.48
CA GLY A 225 -6.79 -6.82 26.82
C GLY A 225 -6.95 -7.93 25.78
N ASP A 226 -6.26 -7.87 24.63
CA ASP A 226 -6.11 -9.06 23.78
C ASP A 226 -5.13 -10.03 24.43
N PHE A 227 -5.67 -11.08 25.05
CA PHE A 227 -4.91 -12.21 25.62
C PHE A 227 -4.17 -13.03 24.56
N SER A 228 -4.35 -12.72 23.28
CA SER A 228 -3.57 -13.25 22.16
C SER A 228 -2.21 -12.54 22.04
N ARG A 229 -1.46 -12.42 23.14
CA ARG A 229 0.00 -12.46 22.98
C ARG A 229 0.26 -13.86 22.44
N PRO A 230 0.63 -14.04 21.15
CA PRO A 230 1.02 -15.36 20.70
C PRO A 230 2.12 -15.81 21.66
N ALA A 231 1.92 -16.95 22.33
CA ALA A 231 2.99 -17.54 23.12
C ALA A 231 4.17 -17.69 22.15
N LEU A 232 5.20 -16.87 22.33
CA LEU A 232 6.32 -16.86 21.39
C LEU A 232 6.97 -18.22 21.48
N LEU A 233 6.79 -19.01 20.42
CA LEU A 233 7.39 -20.33 20.32
C LEU A 233 8.91 -20.16 20.45
N GLU A 234 9.47 -20.82 21.45
CA GLU A 234 10.89 -20.80 21.71
C GLU A 234 11.61 -21.59 20.61
N HIS A 235 12.41 -20.89 19.80
CA HIS A 235 13.20 -21.50 18.73
C HIS A 235 14.59 -21.83 19.25
N LYS A 236 14.96 -23.11 19.22
CA LYS A 236 16.29 -23.55 19.65
C LYS A 236 17.30 -23.32 18.53
N VAL A 237 18.41 -22.69 18.88
CA VAL A 237 19.55 -22.46 17.99
C VAL A 237 20.77 -23.11 18.64
N PHE A 238 21.50 -23.91 17.89
CA PHE A 238 22.73 -24.54 18.36
C PHE A 238 23.93 -23.88 17.70
N GLY A 239 24.96 -23.60 18.49
CA GLY A 239 26.23 -23.08 17.99
C GLY A 239 27.39 -23.83 18.65
N VAL A 240 28.52 -23.91 17.96
CA VAL A 240 29.73 -24.54 18.51
C VAL A 240 30.63 -23.46 19.09
N GLU A 241 31.27 -23.75 20.22
CA GLU A 241 32.27 -22.85 20.83
C GLU A 241 33.35 -22.44 19.81
N GLY A 242 33.65 -21.15 19.71
CA GLY A 242 34.57 -20.57 18.73
C GLY A 242 33.97 -20.26 17.35
N SER A 243 32.83 -20.86 17.00
CA SER A 243 32.09 -20.53 15.76
C SER A 243 31.30 -19.21 15.88
N SER A 244 30.59 -18.83 14.82
CA SER A 244 29.69 -17.69 14.83
C SER A 244 28.24 -18.17 14.66
N ALA A 245 27.28 -17.50 15.30
CA ALA A 245 25.85 -17.76 15.12
C ALA A 245 25.11 -16.49 14.70
N PHE A 246 24.15 -16.67 13.80
CA PHE A 246 23.25 -15.60 13.37
C PHE A 246 21.84 -15.88 13.90
N LEU A 247 21.34 -14.95 14.70
CA LEU A 247 20.01 -14.98 15.29
C LEU A 247 19.07 -14.13 14.43
N GLU A 248 18.36 -14.80 13.51
CA GLU A 248 17.47 -14.14 12.57
C GLU A 248 16.23 -13.57 13.28
N CYS A 249 15.99 -12.27 13.08
CA CYS A 249 14.78 -11.58 13.46
C CYS A 249 14.51 -10.40 12.53
N GLU A 250 13.47 -10.52 11.71
CA GLU A 250 13.11 -9.52 10.70
C GLU A 250 11.72 -8.94 11.02
N PRO A 251 11.59 -7.62 11.26
CA PRO A 251 10.30 -6.98 11.48
C PRO A 251 9.53 -6.90 10.16
N ARG A 252 8.18 -6.98 10.24
CA ARG A 252 7.32 -6.78 9.06
C ARG A 252 7.26 -5.33 8.61
N SER A 253 7.32 -4.40 9.56
CA SER A 253 7.33 -2.97 9.30
C SER A 253 8.75 -2.53 8.97
N LEU A 254 8.89 -1.81 7.85
CA LEU A 254 10.17 -1.21 7.45
C LEU A 254 10.53 0.03 8.30
N GLN A 255 9.58 0.54 9.09
CA GLN A 255 9.78 1.68 9.98
C GLN A 255 10.18 1.24 11.40
N ALA A 256 10.02 -0.05 11.72
CA ALA A 256 10.39 -0.60 13.01
C ALA A 256 11.90 -0.85 13.09
N HIS A 257 12.49 -0.53 14.24
CA HIS A 257 13.83 -0.98 14.57
C HIS A 257 13.76 -2.14 15.56
N VAL A 258 14.83 -2.95 15.60
CA VAL A 258 14.89 -4.15 16.43
C VAL A 258 15.73 -3.92 17.67
N GLU A 259 15.17 -4.22 18.83
CA GLU A 259 15.86 -4.28 20.11
C GLU A 259 16.05 -5.73 20.55
N TRP A 260 17.22 -6.00 21.16
CA TRP A 260 17.60 -7.32 21.63
C TRP A 260 17.83 -7.32 23.13
N THR A 261 17.21 -8.27 23.82
CA THR A 261 17.49 -8.57 25.22
C THR A 261 17.99 -10.00 25.36
N PHE A 262 18.88 -10.20 26.32
CA PHE A 262 19.49 -11.49 26.61
C PHE A 262 19.24 -11.86 28.06
N GLN A 263 18.83 -13.10 28.26
CA GLN A 263 18.68 -13.72 29.55
C GLN A 263 19.61 -14.93 29.60
N ARG A 264 20.62 -14.87 30.47
CA ARG A 264 21.55 -15.98 30.64
C ARG A 264 20.84 -17.19 31.25
N ALA A 265 21.24 -18.39 30.83
CA ALA A 265 20.77 -19.62 31.45
C ALA A 265 21.00 -19.61 32.98
N GLY A 266 19.93 -19.82 33.76
CA GLY A 266 19.96 -19.81 35.23
C GLY A 266 19.84 -18.42 35.89
N VAL A 267 19.73 -17.33 35.12
CA VAL A 267 19.56 -15.96 35.62
C VAL A 267 18.17 -15.43 35.20
N THR A 268 17.46 -14.75 36.10
CA THR A 268 16.13 -14.17 35.83
C THR A 268 16.19 -12.77 35.22
N ALA A 269 17.29 -12.04 35.42
CA ALA A 269 17.47 -10.70 34.88
C ALA A 269 17.71 -10.72 33.35
N HIS A 270 16.96 -9.90 32.64
CA HIS A 270 17.19 -9.59 31.23
C HIS A 270 18.14 -8.40 31.11
N THR A 271 19.19 -8.52 30.28
CA THR A 271 20.09 -7.40 29.95
C THR A 271 19.94 -7.02 28.49
N GLN A 272 20.06 -5.73 28.18
CA GLN A 272 20.12 -5.31 26.77
C GLN A 272 21.40 -5.81 26.12
N VAL A 273 21.30 -6.33 24.89
CA VAL A 273 22.47 -6.78 24.13
C VAL A 273 23.11 -5.57 23.45
N LEU A 274 24.17 -5.04 24.04
CA LEU A 274 24.91 -3.91 23.44
C LEU A 274 25.66 -4.36 22.17
N ALA A 275 25.86 -3.42 21.25
CA ALA A 275 26.75 -3.62 20.12
C ALA A 275 28.20 -3.52 20.63
N GLU A 276 28.90 -4.64 20.65
CA GLU A 276 30.28 -4.79 21.09
C GLU A 276 31.09 -5.43 19.94
N GLU A 277 32.42 -5.52 20.06
CA GLU A 277 33.27 -6.14 19.02
C GLU A 277 32.84 -7.57 18.62
N ARG A 278 32.14 -8.29 19.50
CA ARG A 278 31.65 -9.67 19.26
C ARG A 278 30.18 -9.72 18.82
N THR A 279 29.44 -8.62 18.90
CA THR A 279 28.00 -8.58 18.68
C THR A 279 27.65 -7.51 17.67
N GLU A 280 27.29 -7.95 16.46
CA GLU A 280 26.96 -7.05 15.36
C GLU A 280 25.46 -7.11 15.08
N ARG A 281 24.81 -5.94 15.09
CA ARG A 281 23.39 -5.82 14.77
C ARG A 281 23.23 -5.57 13.28
N THR A 282 22.37 -6.35 12.64
CA THR A 282 22.04 -6.23 11.22
C THR A 282 20.54 -5.95 11.06
N ALA A 283 20.11 -5.53 9.86
CA ALA A 283 18.69 -5.33 9.57
C ALA A 283 17.85 -6.62 9.67
N ARG A 284 18.49 -7.80 9.56
CA ARG A 284 17.82 -9.11 9.55
C ARG A 284 18.02 -9.92 10.84
N GLY A 285 18.79 -9.40 11.81
CA GLY A 285 19.08 -10.13 13.03
C GLY A 285 20.38 -9.74 13.73
N LEU A 286 20.80 -10.59 14.67
CA LEU A 286 21.99 -10.39 15.51
C LEU A 286 23.06 -11.43 15.18
N LEU A 287 24.27 -10.97 14.83
CA LEU A 287 25.44 -11.81 14.61
C LEU A 287 26.30 -11.87 15.87
N LEU A 288 26.51 -13.08 16.39
CA LEU A 288 27.41 -13.37 17.49
C LEU A 288 28.70 -13.99 16.94
N ARG A 289 29.82 -13.28 17.06
CA ARG A 289 31.14 -13.73 16.63
C ARG A 289 31.88 -14.39 17.79
N ARG A 290 32.53 -15.54 17.53
CA ARG A 290 33.32 -16.30 18.52
C ARG A 290 32.51 -16.65 19.77
N LEU A 291 31.55 -17.56 19.58
CA LEU A 291 30.65 -18.05 20.62
C LEU A 291 31.43 -18.63 21.81
N ARG A 292 30.98 -18.28 23.01
CA ARG A 292 31.47 -18.82 24.28
C ARG A 292 30.32 -19.48 25.03
N ARG A 293 30.60 -20.44 25.91
CA ARG A 293 29.55 -21.10 26.71
C ARG A 293 28.62 -20.14 27.46
N ARG A 294 29.16 -19.01 27.93
CA ARG A 294 28.42 -17.95 28.64
C ARG A 294 27.40 -17.18 27.79
N ASP A 295 27.52 -17.30 26.47
CA ASP A 295 26.59 -16.71 25.51
C ASP A 295 25.33 -17.60 25.37
N SER A 296 25.29 -18.79 26.00
CA SER A 296 24.08 -19.63 26.07
C SER A 296 23.00 -18.99 26.93
N GLY A 297 21.77 -18.97 26.42
CA GLY A 297 20.64 -18.35 27.07
C GLY A 297 19.52 -18.01 26.11
N VAL A 298 18.54 -17.24 26.58
CA VAL A 298 17.38 -16.82 25.81
C VAL A 298 17.60 -15.41 25.28
N TYR A 299 17.57 -15.27 23.97
CA TYR A 299 17.57 -14.00 23.25
C TYR A 299 16.14 -13.65 22.85
N LEU A 300 15.66 -12.50 23.27
CA LEU A 300 14.35 -11.97 22.88
C LEU A 300 14.56 -10.77 21.97
N CYS A 301 14.02 -10.89 20.76
CA CYS A 301 13.95 -9.82 19.78
C CYS A 301 12.60 -9.11 19.89
N ALA A 302 12.61 -7.78 19.95
CA ALA A 302 11.41 -6.95 19.91
C ALA A 302 11.51 -5.88 18.81
N ALA A 303 10.41 -5.67 18.09
CA ALA A 303 10.26 -4.54 17.18
C ALA A 303 9.71 -3.34 17.94
N VAL A 304 10.34 -2.19 17.76
CA VAL A 304 9.94 -0.93 18.36
C VAL A 304 9.57 0.06 17.25
N GLU A 305 8.35 0.58 17.32
CA GLU A 305 7.81 1.52 16.35
C GLU A 305 6.91 2.53 17.07
N GLN A 306 7.16 3.83 16.88
CA GLN A 306 6.36 4.93 17.46
C GLN A 306 6.17 4.81 18.99
N GLY A 307 7.18 4.30 19.71
CA GLY A 307 7.15 4.11 21.16
C GLY A 307 6.42 2.85 21.64
N PHE A 308 5.88 2.05 20.73
CA PHE A 308 5.32 0.73 21.03
C PHE A 308 6.37 -0.36 20.80
N SER A 309 6.53 -1.27 21.77
CA SER A 309 7.45 -2.42 21.68
C SER A 309 6.66 -3.73 21.64
N GLN A 310 6.88 -4.52 20.59
CA GLN A 310 6.27 -5.84 20.42
C GLN A 310 7.35 -6.93 20.31
N PRO A 311 7.24 -8.02 21.07
CA PRO A 311 8.21 -9.09 20.97
C PRO A 311 7.93 -9.94 19.71
N LEU A 312 8.95 -10.18 18.89
CA LEU A 312 8.84 -10.88 17.60
C LEU A 312 9.26 -12.35 17.69
N ARG A 313 10.42 -12.61 18.30
CA ARG A 313 11.01 -13.95 18.38
C ARG A 313 11.70 -14.15 19.72
N ARG A 314 11.57 -15.36 20.26
CA ARG A 314 12.26 -15.87 21.44
C ARG A 314 13.15 -17.02 21.02
N LEU A 315 14.46 -16.84 21.13
CA LEU A 315 15.49 -17.75 20.62
C LEU A 315 16.31 -18.31 21.79
N SER A 316 16.42 -19.62 21.89
CA SER A 316 17.20 -20.30 22.93
C SER A 316 18.52 -20.76 22.32
N LEU A 317 19.60 -20.05 22.61
CA LEU A 317 20.93 -20.37 22.11
C LEU A 317 21.62 -21.36 23.05
N HIS A 318 22.01 -22.51 22.50
CA HIS A 318 22.80 -23.52 23.18
C HIS A 318 24.20 -23.60 22.54
N VAL A 319 25.23 -23.20 23.28
CA VAL A 319 26.61 -23.29 22.82
C VAL A 319 27.22 -24.62 23.27
N LEU A 320 27.52 -25.48 22.31
CA LEU A 320 28.11 -26.80 22.49
C LEU A 320 29.63 -26.72 22.47
N SER A 321 30.30 -27.53 23.29
CA SER A 321 31.74 -27.77 23.12
C SER A 321 32.01 -28.59 21.86
N ALA A 322 33.22 -28.49 21.31
CA ALA A 322 33.64 -29.30 20.16
C ALA A 322 33.37 -30.81 20.39
N THR A 323 33.72 -31.32 21.57
CA THR A 323 33.48 -32.71 21.97
C THR A 323 32.00 -33.09 22.14
N GLN A 324 31.11 -32.13 22.41
CA GLN A 324 29.66 -32.38 22.46
C GLN A 324 29.08 -32.40 21.06
N ALA A 325 29.51 -31.47 20.20
CA ALA A 325 29.10 -31.41 18.80
C ALA A 325 29.52 -32.68 18.04
N GLU A 326 30.75 -33.15 18.22
CA GLU A 326 31.25 -34.40 17.62
C GLU A 326 30.45 -35.63 18.07
N ARG A 327 30.08 -35.70 19.36
CA ARG A 327 29.26 -36.80 19.88
C ARG A 327 27.85 -36.79 19.31
N LEU A 328 27.25 -35.60 19.17
CA LEU A 328 25.92 -35.46 18.57
C LEU A 328 25.93 -35.83 17.08
N ALA A 329 26.95 -35.41 16.33
CA ALA A 329 27.13 -35.78 14.93
C ALA A 329 27.26 -37.31 14.76
N ARG A 330 28.07 -37.98 15.60
CA ARG A 330 28.20 -39.44 15.57
C ARG A 330 26.93 -40.18 16.00
N ALA A 331 26.15 -39.61 16.93
CA ALA A 331 24.88 -40.19 17.35
C ALA A 331 23.80 -40.08 16.26
N GLU A 332 23.84 -39.01 15.46
CA GLU A 332 22.96 -38.83 14.30
C GLU A 332 23.31 -39.82 13.18
N GLU A 333 24.60 -40.05 12.91
CA GLU A 333 25.05 -41.09 11.96
C GLU A 333 24.72 -42.52 12.43
N ALA A 334 24.68 -42.76 13.75
CA ALA A 334 24.34 -44.05 14.34
C ALA A 334 22.82 -44.28 14.48
N ALA A 335 21.99 -43.28 14.20
CA ALA A 335 20.53 -43.43 14.25
C ALA A 335 20.05 -44.28 13.06
N PRO A 336 19.17 -45.27 13.27
CA PRO A 336 18.65 -46.07 12.16
C PRO A 336 17.87 -45.17 11.20
N ALA A 337 18.18 -45.28 9.90
CA ALA A 337 17.45 -44.57 8.85
C ALA A 337 15.95 -44.87 8.98
N ALA A 338 15.13 -43.82 9.08
CA ALA A 338 13.69 -43.97 9.09
C ALA A 338 13.23 -44.74 7.83
N PRO A 339 12.27 -45.68 7.95
CA PRO A 339 11.81 -46.45 6.80
C PRO A 339 11.29 -45.51 5.71
N PRO A 340 11.56 -45.77 4.42
CA PRO A 340 11.16 -44.89 3.34
C PRO A 340 9.63 -44.91 3.20
N GLY A 341 8.96 -43.95 3.82
CA GLY A 341 7.58 -43.61 3.51
C GLY A 341 7.49 -42.96 2.12
N PRO A 342 6.39 -43.16 1.37
CA PRO A 342 6.26 -42.61 0.03
C PRO A 342 5.92 -41.11 0.14
N LYS A 343 6.96 -40.26 0.22
CA LYS A 343 6.98 -38.76 0.20
C LYS A 343 8.28 -38.33 0.90
N LEU A 344 9.25 -37.57 0.38
CA LEU A 344 9.22 -36.30 -0.35
C LEU A 344 10.68 -35.86 -0.68
N TRP A 345 11.45 -36.64 -1.45
CA TRP A 345 12.84 -36.28 -1.81
C TRP A 345 12.96 -34.91 -2.53
N TYR A 346 11.87 -34.44 -3.13
CA TYR A 346 11.78 -33.16 -3.83
C TYR A 346 11.64 -31.93 -2.92
N ARG A 347 11.27 -32.07 -1.64
CA ARG A 347 11.12 -30.91 -0.72
C ARG A 347 12.45 -30.40 -0.19
N ASP A 348 13.38 -31.31 0.08
CA ASP A 348 14.66 -30.97 0.72
C ASP A 348 15.60 -30.29 -0.29
N PHE A 349 15.50 -30.66 -1.58
CA PHE A 349 16.27 -30.01 -2.64
C PHE A 349 15.72 -28.62 -2.99
N LEU A 350 14.40 -28.42 -2.96
CA LEU A 350 13.81 -27.09 -3.20
C LEU A 350 14.12 -26.10 -2.07
N GLN A 351 14.31 -26.56 -0.83
CA GLN A 351 14.74 -25.69 0.28
C GLN A 351 16.19 -25.21 0.16
N LEU A 352 17.03 -25.91 -0.61
CA LEU A 352 18.43 -25.55 -0.84
C LEU A 352 18.64 -24.72 -2.12
N VAL A 353 17.65 -24.66 -3.02
CA VAL A 353 17.72 -23.97 -4.31
C VAL A 353 16.84 -22.70 -4.37
N GLU A 354 15.98 -22.44 -3.39
CA GLU A 354 15.26 -21.17 -3.29
C GLU A 354 16.01 -20.10 -2.48
N PRO A 355 16.34 -18.93 -3.07
CA PRO A 355 16.54 -17.74 -2.27
C PRO A 355 15.17 -17.23 -1.81
N GLY A 356 14.77 -17.63 -0.59
CA GLY A 356 13.62 -17.05 0.12
C GLY A 356 12.33 -17.88 0.07
N GLY A 357 12.23 -18.90 0.91
CA GLY A 357 11.01 -19.68 1.10
C GLY A 357 10.02 -19.02 2.05
N GLY A 358 8.86 -18.61 1.51
CA GLY A 358 7.73 -18.08 2.27
C GLY A 358 6.43 -18.10 1.45
N GLY A 359 6.01 -19.29 1.00
CA GLY A 359 4.81 -19.49 0.19
C GLY A 359 3.52 -19.07 0.89
N SER A 360 3.01 -17.89 0.54
CA SER A 360 1.60 -17.53 0.69
C SER A 360 0.87 -17.90 -0.59
N ALA A 361 -0.22 -18.65 -0.47
CA ALA A 361 -1.13 -18.92 -1.57
C ALA A 361 -1.87 -17.63 -1.95
N ASN A 362 -1.26 -16.82 -2.82
CA ASN A 362 -1.89 -15.81 -3.66
C ASN A 362 -0.90 -15.44 -4.78
N SER A 363 -0.66 -16.40 -5.67
CA SER A 363 -0.01 -16.11 -6.95
C SER A 363 -0.98 -15.27 -7.79
N LEU A 364 -0.57 -14.05 -8.09
CA LEU A 364 -1.20 -13.20 -9.09
C LEU A 364 -1.25 -13.98 -10.41
N ARG A 365 -2.45 -14.42 -10.81
CA ARG A 365 -2.68 -14.99 -12.13
C ARG A 365 -2.54 -13.88 -13.17
N MET A 366 -1.34 -13.77 -13.74
CA MET A 366 -1.15 -13.08 -15.01
C MET A 366 -1.68 -14.00 -16.12
N CYS A 367 -2.77 -13.59 -16.76
CA CYS A 367 -3.21 -14.19 -18.01
C CYS A 367 -2.17 -13.89 -19.09
N ARG A 368 -1.31 -14.86 -19.40
CA ARG A 368 -0.51 -14.84 -20.61
C ARG A 368 -1.44 -15.21 -21.79
N PRO A 369 -1.55 -14.40 -22.84
CA PRO A 369 -2.20 -14.86 -24.06
C PRO A 369 -1.29 -15.92 -24.69
N GLN A 370 -1.73 -17.17 -24.70
CA GLN A 370 -1.13 -18.18 -25.57
C GLN A 370 -1.49 -17.83 -27.01
N LEU A 371 -0.48 -17.68 -27.87
CA LEU A 371 -0.63 -17.65 -29.32
C LEU A 371 -1.27 -18.98 -29.76
N ALA A 372 -2.57 -18.93 -30.07
CA ALA A 372 -3.28 -20.05 -30.64
C ALA A 372 -2.80 -20.27 -32.09
N GLN A 373 -2.01 -21.33 -32.29
CA GLN A 373 -1.77 -21.88 -33.62
C GLN A 373 -3.09 -22.39 -34.18
N HIS A 374 -3.48 -21.86 -35.34
CA HIS A 374 -4.65 -22.30 -36.08
C HIS A 374 -4.51 -23.77 -36.49
N SER A 375 -5.46 -24.59 -36.07
CA SER A 375 -5.76 -25.87 -36.72
C SER A 375 -7.25 -25.90 -37.05
N LEU A 376 -7.53 -26.08 -38.34
CA LEU A 376 -8.87 -26.16 -38.93
C LEU A 376 -9.56 -27.46 -38.49
N PRO A 377 -10.87 -27.45 -38.19
CA PRO A 377 -11.63 -28.69 -37.98
C PRO A 377 -12.14 -29.25 -39.32
N PRO A 378 -12.29 -30.58 -39.47
CA PRO A 378 -12.86 -31.19 -40.66
C PRO A 378 -14.39 -31.15 -40.62
N GLU A 379 -14.98 -30.97 -41.80
CA GLU A 379 -16.43 -30.95 -42.02
C GLU A 379 -17.09 -32.33 -42.06
N SER A 380 -18.32 -32.33 -41.56
CA SER A 380 -19.47 -33.13 -41.97
C SER A 380 -19.66 -34.53 -41.35
N ARG A 381 -20.80 -34.69 -40.67
CA ARG A 381 -21.92 -35.49 -41.20
C ARG A 381 -23.24 -35.15 -40.49
N ARG A 382 -24.25 -34.94 -41.34
CA ARG A 382 -25.66 -34.67 -41.04
C ARG A 382 -26.29 -35.73 -40.15
N ASN A 383 -27.19 -35.34 -39.24
CA ASN A 383 -28.50 -35.97 -39.19
C ASN A 383 -29.62 -35.06 -38.64
N LYS A 384 -30.81 -35.33 -39.20
CA LYS A 384 -32.06 -34.57 -39.19
C LYS A 384 -32.74 -34.44 -37.82
N GLY A 385 -33.54 -33.37 -37.66
CA GLY A 385 -34.88 -33.49 -37.06
C GLY A 385 -35.37 -32.30 -36.22
N ARG A 386 -36.38 -31.58 -36.76
CA ARG A 386 -37.54 -30.90 -36.10
C ARG A 386 -37.33 -30.24 -34.72
N ASN A 387 -37.79 -29.03 -34.41
CA ASN A 387 -38.98 -28.30 -34.86
C ASN A 387 -38.87 -26.83 -34.40
N ARG A 388 -39.36 -25.92 -35.25
CA ARG A 388 -39.65 -24.50 -34.94
C ARG A 388 -40.72 -24.39 -33.84
N ARG A 389 -40.55 -23.42 -32.93
CA ARG A 389 -41.60 -22.43 -32.59
C ARG A 389 -40.94 -21.12 -32.15
N THR A 390 -41.19 -20.12 -32.99
CA THR A 390 -40.94 -18.69 -32.88
C THR A 390 -41.92 -18.03 -31.93
N HIS A 391 -41.49 -17.08 -31.09
CA HIS A 391 -42.25 -15.85 -30.80
C HIS A 391 -41.31 -14.73 -30.36
N ALA A 392 -41.36 -13.64 -31.12
CA ALA A 392 -40.95 -12.27 -30.83
C ALA A 392 -41.88 -11.39 -31.71
N PRO A 393 -41.98 -10.05 -31.55
CA PRO A 393 -41.70 -9.14 -30.42
C PRO A 393 -42.87 -8.11 -30.20
N GLU A 394 -42.61 -7.05 -29.41
CA GLU A 394 -43.21 -5.68 -29.40
C GLU A 394 -44.30 -5.30 -28.34
N PRO A 395 -44.55 -4.00 -28.04
CA PRO A 395 -43.59 -2.93 -27.65
C PRO A 395 -44.12 -1.96 -26.53
N ARG A 396 -43.23 -1.07 -26.07
CA ARG A 396 -43.37 0.31 -25.52
C ARG A 396 -44.55 0.71 -24.58
N ALA A 397 -44.18 1.36 -23.46
CA ALA A 397 -44.73 2.66 -23.08
C ALA A 397 -43.75 3.46 -22.19
N GLU A 398 -43.59 4.74 -22.55
CA GLU A 398 -42.85 5.80 -21.86
C GLU A 398 -43.52 6.19 -20.53
N ARG A 399 -42.72 6.65 -19.56
CA ARG A 399 -43.15 7.68 -18.60
C ARG A 399 -41.94 8.42 -18.01
N GLY A 400 -41.86 9.71 -18.34
CA GLY A 400 -40.96 10.69 -17.73
C GLY A 400 -41.39 11.15 -16.33
N PRO A 401 -40.69 12.15 -15.76
CA PRO A 401 -40.41 12.26 -14.33
C PRO A 401 -41.47 13.05 -13.54
N ARG A 402 -41.54 12.81 -12.22
CA ARG A 402 -42.23 13.69 -11.28
C ARG A 402 -41.23 14.32 -10.33
N SER A 403 -41.07 15.62 -10.47
CA SER A 403 -40.62 16.56 -9.45
C SER A 403 -41.79 16.96 -8.55
N ALA A 404 -41.59 16.98 -7.23
CA ALA A 404 -42.32 17.86 -6.31
C ALA A 404 -41.50 18.06 -5.02
N THR A 405 -41.31 19.33 -4.70
CA THR A 405 -40.70 19.95 -3.52
C THR A 405 -41.62 19.98 -2.30
N HIS A 406 -41.03 19.96 -1.09
CA HIS A 406 -41.27 20.83 0.09
C HIS A 406 -40.98 20.05 1.39
N TRP A 407 -39.90 20.41 2.10
CA TRP A 407 -39.86 21.23 3.34
C TRP A 407 -38.39 21.44 3.73
#